data_AF-A0A0G0D0J5-F1
#
_entry.id   AF-A0A0G0D0J5-F1
#
_cell.length_a   1.000
_cell.length_b   1.000
_cell.length_c   1.000
_cell.angle_alpha   90.00
_cell.angle_beta   90.00
_cell.angle_gamma   90.00
#
_symmetry.space_group_name_H-M   'P 1'
#
loop_
_entity.id
_entity.type
_entity.pdbx_description
1 polymer ?
#
loop_
_entity_poly.entity_id
_entity_poly.type
_entity_poly.pdbx_seq_one_letter_code
_entity_poly.pdbx_strand_id
1 'polypeptide(L)'
;QITNESQITNKKNQNKADLDNSGTNSGVTESLDIRKIVWKGAIDLGFKYPLFGTGLETFAYSYYFVRPSAHNLTSEWDYLYNKAHNEYLNYFATTGFTGLISYLIIIFIFHFSVFNQFLKLKYLYIENSIKTKNFKLKIKDIEANKDKLLLILCLGLSYITILITNFVGFSTTTINLYFYLIPAIIFSLSTSADEKNSDHNFQELKKTQWILVILSTAIEIYLIFSISVYFMADYYYARAIGYSNPKVNDFQKAAGLYEKAINLRRESVYEDKFSYSLAYLSGIASYQKNSNLAKKFMEASEFYNLKSLKSSPKNGLYWKTRAKNKYLFYLVDLNQNELEMGIEALMKAKVLSPTDPKIPYSLAVFYSIMADAQKNVTDKSLYVAKSFESVDEAVILKSNFQDAIDLKKQLLNKYKSGKNLY
;
A
#
# COMPACT_ATOMS: atom_id res chain seq x y z
N GLN A 1 34.60 15.50 53.53
CA GLN A 1 34.09 16.13 52.29
C GLN A 1 34.59 15.43 51.02
N ILE A 2 34.76 14.09 51.04
CA ILE A 2 34.90 13.25 49.84
C ILE A 2 34.39 11.85 50.24
N THR A 3 33.06 11.66 50.29
CA THR A 3 32.45 10.31 50.44
C THR A 3 30.95 10.24 50.13
N ASN A 4 30.27 11.35 49.81
CA ASN A 4 28.82 11.34 49.53
C ASN A 4 28.44 11.61 48.06
N GLU A 5 29.39 11.86 47.15
CA GLU A 5 29.06 12.13 45.73
C GLU A 5 28.93 10.88 44.87
N SER A 6 29.62 9.78 45.21
CA SER A 6 29.57 8.52 44.43
C SER A 6 28.30 7.69 44.67
N GLN A 7 27.66 7.83 45.84
CA GLN A 7 26.38 7.16 46.12
C GLN A 7 25.17 7.92 45.56
N ILE A 8 25.27 9.24 45.38
CA ILE A 8 24.20 10.06 44.78
C ILE A 8 24.19 9.94 43.25
N THR A 9 25.36 9.76 42.60
CA THR A 9 25.44 9.52 41.16
C THR A 9 24.97 8.12 40.75
N ASN A 10 25.24 7.08 41.55
CA ASN A 10 24.73 5.73 41.25
C ASN A 10 23.21 5.61 41.48
N LYS A 11 22.63 6.32 42.46
CA LYS A 11 21.16 6.35 42.64
C LYS A 11 20.45 7.14 41.55
N LYS A 12 21.08 8.20 41.00
CA LYS A 12 20.57 8.93 39.82
C LYS A 12 20.68 8.11 38.54
N ASN A 13 21.72 7.29 38.37
CA ASN A 13 21.86 6.45 37.17
C ASN A 13 21.01 5.16 37.22
N GLN A 14 20.75 4.59 38.40
CA GLN A 14 19.77 3.50 38.55
C GLN A 14 18.34 4.02 38.38
N ASN A 15 17.99 5.18 38.95
CA ASN A 15 16.66 5.76 38.71
C ASN A 15 16.48 6.24 37.27
N LYS A 16 17.54 6.60 36.53
CA LYS A 16 17.44 6.96 35.10
C LYS A 16 17.35 5.73 34.18
N ALA A 17 17.93 4.59 34.58
CA ALA A 17 17.76 3.32 33.89
C ALA A 17 16.39 2.66 34.16
N ASP A 18 15.78 2.90 35.32
CA ASP A 18 14.45 2.39 35.67
C ASP A 18 13.30 3.35 35.29
N LEU A 19 13.58 4.62 34.96
CA LEU A 19 12.57 5.58 34.45
C LEU A 19 12.46 5.61 32.91
N ASP A 20 13.41 5.03 32.17
CA ASP A 20 13.27 4.80 30.72
C ASP A 20 12.49 3.50 30.39
N ASN A 21 12.19 2.68 31.42
CA ASN A 21 11.33 1.50 31.29
C ASN A 21 9.89 1.72 31.78
N SER A 22 9.54 2.92 32.22
CA SER A 22 8.14 3.35 32.30
C SER A 22 7.78 4.09 31.02
N GLY A 23 7.89 3.38 29.89
CA GLY A 23 7.14 3.76 28.70
C GLY A 23 5.68 3.88 29.14
N THR A 24 5.13 5.07 28.97
CA THR A 24 3.68 5.28 28.97
C THR A 24 3.03 4.08 28.29
N ASN A 25 2.15 3.39 29.00
CA ASN A 25 1.21 2.39 28.47
C ASN A 25 0.23 3.05 27.48
N SER A 26 0.74 3.72 26.45
CA SER A 26 0.00 3.88 25.21
C SER A 26 -0.02 2.47 24.60
N GLY A 27 -1.20 1.92 24.30
CA GLY A 27 -1.33 0.65 23.57
C GLY A 27 -0.82 0.72 22.12
N VAL A 28 0.19 1.55 21.87
CA VAL A 28 0.83 1.85 20.59
C VAL A 28 2.12 1.06 20.52
N THR A 29 2.26 0.23 19.50
CA THR A 29 3.49 -0.53 19.24
C THR A 29 4.52 0.40 18.60
N GLU A 30 5.79 0.27 19.00
CA GLU A 30 6.88 1.06 18.42
C GLU A 30 6.98 0.89 16.90
N SER A 31 7.13 2.01 16.19
CA SER A 31 7.05 2.03 14.72
C SER A 31 8.10 1.13 14.06
N LEU A 32 9.29 1.01 14.65
CA LEU A 32 10.35 0.15 14.14
C LEU A 32 10.00 -1.35 14.28
N ASP A 33 9.31 -1.74 15.34
CA ASP A 33 8.90 -3.13 15.55
C ASP A 33 7.81 -3.54 14.56
N ILE A 34 6.88 -2.63 14.27
CA ILE A 34 5.90 -2.82 13.19
C ILE A 34 6.64 -2.97 11.85
N ARG A 35 7.62 -2.10 11.55
CA ARG A 35 8.40 -2.18 10.29
C ARG A 35 9.13 -3.50 10.14
N LYS A 36 9.76 -4.04 11.19
CA LYS A 36 10.41 -5.37 11.12
C LYS A 36 9.42 -6.47 10.70
N ILE A 37 8.18 -6.43 11.20
CA ILE A 37 7.12 -7.36 10.81
C ILE A 37 6.74 -7.17 9.34
N VAL A 38 6.53 -5.92 8.91
CA VAL A 38 6.18 -5.59 7.51
C VAL A 38 7.32 -5.99 6.56
N TRP A 39 8.58 -5.76 6.92
CA TRP A 39 9.76 -6.13 6.17
C TRP A 39 9.89 -7.65 6.01
N LYS A 40 9.60 -8.41 7.07
CA LYS A 40 9.54 -9.88 6.98
C LYS A 40 8.53 -10.33 5.92
N GLY A 41 7.33 -9.77 5.92
CA GLY A 41 6.34 -10.06 4.90
C GLY A 41 6.77 -9.60 3.49
N ALA A 42 7.43 -8.46 3.35
CA ALA A 42 7.95 -7.99 2.06
C ALA A 42 9.01 -8.96 1.48
N ILE A 43 9.92 -9.45 2.33
CA ILE A 43 10.92 -10.45 1.97
C ILE A 43 10.24 -11.77 1.54
N ASP A 44 9.29 -12.25 2.34
CA ASP A 44 8.57 -13.49 2.05
C ASP A 44 7.78 -13.38 0.73
N LEU A 45 7.22 -12.20 0.43
CA LEU A 45 6.53 -11.96 -0.82
C LEU A 45 7.49 -11.96 -2.03
N GLY A 46 8.63 -11.31 -1.90
CA GLY A 46 9.66 -11.30 -2.94
C GLY A 46 10.18 -12.71 -3.25
N PHE A 47 10.42 -13.54 -2.23
CA PHE A 47 10.81 -14.94 -2.45
C PHE A 47 9.67 -15.81 -2.98
N LYS A 48 8.41 -15.49 -2.67
CA LYS A 48 7.25 -16.17 -3.25
C LYS A 48 7.07 -15.85 -4.75
N TYR A 49 7.46 -14.66 -5.19
CA TYR A 49 7.37 -14.20 -6.58
C TYR A 49 8.71 -13.59 -7.07
N PRO A 50 9.77 -14.39 -7.23
CA PRO A 50 11.14 -13.88 -7.30
C PRO A 50 11.49 -13.12 -8.58
N LEU A 51 10.85 -13.41 -9.71
CA LEU A 51 11.23 -12.79 -10.98
C LEU A 51 10.64 -11.38 -11.13
N PHE A 52 9.32 -11.27 -11.05
CA PHE A 52 8.58 -10.04 -11.35
C PHE A 52 7.74 -9.52 -10.18
N GLY A 53 7.87 -10.13 -8.99
CA GLY A 53 7.08 -9.75 -7.82
C GLY A 53 5.58 -9.94 -8.04
N THR A 54 4.78 -9.18 -7.29
CA THR A 54 3.31 -9.20 -7.41
C THR A 54 2.72 -8.17 -8.36
N GLY A 55 3.56 -7.33 -8.99
CA GLY A 55 3.17 -6.21 -9.84
C GLY A 55 3.37 -4.86 -9.16
N LEU A 56 3.58 -3.82 -9.97
CA LEU A 56 3.83 -2.44 -9.51
C LEU A 56 2.70 -1.93 -8.60
N GLU A 57 3.08 -1.30 -7.48
CA GLU A 57 2.15 -0.69 -6.52
C GLU A 57 1.05 -1.64 -5.98
N THR A 58 1.34 -2.95 -5.92
CA THR A 58 0.38 -3.97 -5.42
C THR A 58 0.52 -4.32 -3.94
N PHE A 59 1.51 -3.75 -3.23
CA PHE A 59 1.89 -4.15 -1.87
C PHE A 59 0.71 -4.13 -0.88
N ALA A 60 -0.17 -3.12 -0.98
CA ALA A 60 -1.40 -3.01 -0.18
C ALA A 60 -2.25 -4.29 -0.17
N TYR A 61 -2.32 -4.98 -1.30
CA TYR A 61 -3.16 -6.15 -1.48
C TYR A 61 -2.38 -7.45 -1.28
N SER A 62 -1.14 -7.50 -1.78
CA SER A 62 -0.33 -8.71 -1.78
C SER A 62 0.37 -8.99 -0.46
N TYR A 63 0.56 -7.99 0.41
CA TYR A 63 1.10 -8.20 1.75
C TYR A 63 0.28 -9.20 2.56
N TYR A 64 -1.05 -9.24 2.39
CA TYR A 64 -1.92 -10.20 3.07
C TYR A 64 -1.59 -11.66 2.76
N PHE A 65 -0.97 -11.96 1.60
CA PHE A 65 -0.63 -13.32 1.19
C PHE A 65 0.42 -13.97 2.11
N VAL A 66 1.18 -13.14 2.83
CA VAL A 66 2.33 -13.52 3.65
C VAL A 66 2.41 -12.72 4.96
N ARG A 67 1.33 -12.02 5.32
CA ARG A 67 1.31 -11.15 6.51
C ARG A 67 1.58 -12.00 7.76
N PRO A 68 2.63 -11.72 8.55
CA PRO A 68 2.90 -12.50 9.75
C PRO A 68 1.79 -12.35 10.79
N SER A 69 1.45 -13.42 11.52
CA SER A 69 0.43 -13.39 12.57
C SER A 69 0.76 -12.40 13.69
N ALA A 70 2.04 -12.17 13.97
CA ALA A 70 2.51 -11.15 14.92
C ALA A 70 1.96 -9.74 14.62
N HIS A 71 1.67 -9.44 13.34
CA HIS A 71 1.08 -8.17 12.93
C HIS A 71 -0.28 -7.91 13.61
N ASN A 72 -1.04 -8.97 13.89
CA ASN A 72 -2.39 -8.87 14.46
C ASN A 72 -2.41 -8.31 15.89
N LEU A 73 -1.27 -8.33 16.59
CA LEU A 73 -1.11 -7.83 17.96
C LEU A 73 -0.51 -6.42 18.02
N THR A 74 -0.23 -5.81 16.88
CA THR A 74 0.27 -4.44 16.80
C THR A 74 -0.87 -3.42 16.91
N SER A 75 -0.54 -2.17 17.23
CA SER A 75 -1.49 -1.06 17.21
C SER A 75 -2.05 -0.73 15.81
N GLU A 76 -1.36 -1.14 14.75
CA GLU A 76 -1.73 -0.90 13.35
C GLU A 76 -2.31 -2.15 12.66
N TRP A 77 -2.74 -3.17 13.43
CA TRP A 77 -3.16 -4.47 12.90
C TRP A 77 -4.26 -4.43 11.82
N ASP A 78 -5.08 -3.37 11.83
CA ASP A 78 -6.20 -3.17 10.90
C ASP A 78 -5.90 -2.14 9.80
N TYR A 79 -4.64 -1.70 9.67
CA TYR A 79 -4.24 -0.74 8.64
C TYR A 79 -3.92 -1.46 7.32
N LEU A 80 -4.19 -0.75 6.23
CA LEU A 80 -3.80 -1.15 4.89
C LEU A 80 -2.46 -0.49 4.55
N TYR A 81 -1.41 -1.29 4.37
CA TYR A 81 -0.07 -0.77 4.10
C TYR A 81 0.15 -0.59 2.61
N ASN A 82 0.18 0.64 2.14
CA ASN A 82 0.44 0.91 0.72
C ASN A 82 1.87 0.54 0.28
N LYS A 83 2.84 0.55 1.21
CA LYS A 83 4.26 0.25 0.95
C LYS A 83 4.92 -0.45 2.14
N ALA A 84 6.04 -1.12 1.87
CA ALA A 84 6.83 -1.82 2.87
C ALA A 84 7.56 -0.92 3.88
N HIS A 85 7.55 0.41 3.69
CA HIS A 85 8.39 1.36 4.44
C HIS A 85 9.87 0.95 4.43
N ASN A 86 10.29 0.43 3.29
CA ASN A 86 11.67 0.23 2.83
C ASN A 86 11.58 0.07 1.31
N GLU A 87 12.14 1.00 0.54
CA GLU A 87 11.99 1.05 -0.91
C GLU A 87 12.59 -0.17 -1.60
N TYR A 88 13.73 -0.67 -1.10
CA TYR A 88 14.40 -1.85 -1.64
C TYR A 88 13.53 -3.11 -1.47
N LEU A 89 12.97 -3.30 -0.28
CA LEU A 89 12.04 -4.39 -0.02
C LEU A 89 10.73 -4.20 -0.77
N ASN A 90 10.28 -2.96 -0.97
CA ASN A 90 9.11 -2.67 -1.79
C ASN A 90 9.33 -3.08 -3.25
N TYR A 91 10.48 -2.74 -3.85
CA TYR A 91 10.87 -3.22 -5.17
C TYR A 91 10.96 -4.74 -5.21
N PHE A 92 11.60 -5.37 -4.22
CA PHE A 92 11.71 -6.83 -4.18
C PHE A 92 10.33 -7.51 -4.14
N ALA A 93 9.43 -7.02 -3.29
CA ALA A 93 8.09 -7.56 -3.11
C ALA A 93 7.20 -7.36 -4.37
N THR A 94 7.28 -6.21 -5.03
CA THR A 94 6.36 -5.82 -6.10
C THR A 94 6.89 -6.06 -7.50
N THR A 95 8.22 -6.09 -7.69
CA THR A 95 8.88 -6.24 -8.99
C THR A 95 9.92 -7.37 -9.04
N GLY A 96 10.09 -8.10 -7.93
CA GLY A 96 11.04 -9.21 -7.82
C GLY A 96 12.49 -8.75 -7.91
N PHE A 97 13.38 -9.70 -8.18
CA PHE A 97 14.77 -9.43 -8.47
C PHE A 97 14.94 -8.57 -9.73
N THR A 98 14.04 -8.66 -10.71
CA THR A 98 14.14 -7.86 -11.94
C THR A 98 14.15 -6.37 -11.62
N GLY A 99 13.15 -5.88 -10.88
CA GLY A 99 13.09 -4.46 -10.54
C GLY A 99 14.07 -4.06 -9.44
N LEU A 100 14.32 -4.92 -8.43
CA LEU A 100 15.34 -4.65 -7.40
C LEU A 100 16.73 -4.49 -8.01
N ILE A 101 17.16 -5.43 -8.86
CA ILE A 101 18.48 -5.38 -9.50
C ILE A 101 18.57 -4.16 -10.42
N SER A 102 17.52 -3.87 -11.20
CA SER A 102 17.49 -2.68 -12.05
C SER A 102 17.65 -1.39 -11.24
N TYR A 103 16.97 -1.29 -10.09
CA TYR A 103 17.09 -0.16 -9.17
C TYR A 103 18.52 -0.02 -8.61
N LEU A 104 19.11 -1.13 -8.17
CA LEU A 104 20.49 -1.15 -7.65
C LEU A 104 21.53 -0.83 -8.72
N ILE A 105 21.33 -1.26 -9.97
CA ILE A 105 22.22 -0.93 -11.09
C ILE A 105 22.24 0.58 -11.35
N ILE A 106 21.09 1.25 -11.35
CA ILE A 106 21.02 2.71 -11.53
C ILE A 106 21.81 3.42 -10.43
N ILE A 107 21.61 3.01 -9.18
CA ILE A 107 22.33 3.56 -8.02
C ILE A 107 23.84 3.34 -8.19
N PHE A 108 24.24 2.12 -8.57
CA PHE A 108 25.64 1.77 -8.75
C PHE A 108 26.30 2.58 -9.86
N ILE A 109 25.68 2.66 -11.04
CA ILE A 109 26.19 3.44 -12.19
C ILE A 109 26.39 4.90 -11.80
N PHE A 110 25.42 5.49 -11.09
CA PHE A 110 25.53 6.87 -10.63
C PHE A 110 26.72 7.08 -9.69
N HIS A 111 26.86 6.28 -8.63
CA HIS A 111 27.97 6.43 -7.68
C HIS A 111 29.32 6.14 -8.33
N PHE A 112 29.38 5.15 -9.22
CA PHE A 112 30.59 4.85 -10.00
C PHE A 112 30.98 6.05 -10.88
N SER A 113 30.02 6.70 -11.53
CA SER A 113 30.28 7.90 -12.32
C SER A 113 30.75 9.08 -11.48
N VAL A 114 30.13 9.31 -10.31
CA VAL A 114 30.56 10.34 -9.35
C VAL A 114 32.01 10.09 -8.92
N PHE A 115 32.35 8.84 -8.59
CA PHE A 115 33.71 8.45 -8.21
C PHE A 115 34.72 8.68 -9.34
N ASN A 116 34.39 8.29 -10.57
CA ASN A 116 35.26 8.50 -11.73
C ASN A 116 35.47 9.99 -12.03
N GLN A 117 34.41 10.80 -11.92
CA GLN A 117 34.50 12.24 -12.13
C GLN A 117 35.34 12.92 -11.05
N PHE A 118 35.20 12.48 -9.80
CA PHE A 118 36.05 12.92 -8.69
C PHE A 118 37.53 12.61 -8.97
N LEU A 119 37.86 11.38 -9.39
CA LEU A 119 39.24 11.01 -9.74
C LEU A 119 39.79 11.84 -10.90
N LYS A 120 39.00 12.05 -11.96
CA LYS A 120 39.39 12.86 -13.12
C LYS A 120 39.68 14.32 -12.74
N LEU A 121 38.79 14.95 -11.97
CA LEU A 121 38.96 16.34 -11.54
C LEU A 121 40.13 16.50 -10.57
N LYS A 122 40.34 15.54 -9.65
CA LYS A 122 41.51 15.52 -8.76
C LYS A 122 42.81 15.40 -9.55
N TYR A 123 42.86 14.53 -10.55
CA TYR A 123 44.02 14.40 -11.43
C TYR A 123 44.31 15.72 -12.19
N LEU A 124 43.28 16.32 -12.82
CA LEU A 124 43.41 17.60 -13.53
C LEU A 124 43.88 18.74 -12.62
N TYR A 125 43.39 18.79 -11.37
CA TYR A 125 43.85 19.74 -10.37
C TYR A 125 45.34 19.58 -10.07
N ILE A 126 45.80 18.35 -9.85
CA ILE A 126 47.21 18.05 -9.58
C ILE A 126 48.08 18.37 -10.81
N GLU A 127 47.68 17.96 -12.01
CA GLU A 127 48.44 18.22 -13.24
C GLU A 127 48.57 19.73 -13.52
N ASN A 128 47.48 20.49 -13.40
CA ASN A 128 47.48 21.94 -13.58
C ASN A 128 48.30 22.67 -12.50
N SER A 129 48.43 22.09 -11.30
CA SER A 129 49.29 22.64 -10.24
C SER A 129 50.78 22.48 -10.56
N ILE A 130 51.15 21.50 -11.39
CA ILE A 130 52.56 21.13 -11.70
C ILE A 130 53.08 21.80 -12.99
N LYS A 131 52.25 21.99 -14.03
CA LYS A 131 52.74 22.26 -15.40
C LYS A 131 52.80 23.72 -15.91
N THR A 132 52.33 24.76 -15.20
CA THR A 132 52.05 26.05 -15.89
C THR A 132 52.64 27.34 -15.25
N LYS A 133 53.30 28.17 -16.09
CA LYS A 133 54.04 29.41 -15.73
C LYS A 133 53.21 30.70 -15.61
N ASN A 134 51.93 30.75 -16.01
CA ASN A 134 51.10 31.97 -16.01
C ASN A 134 50.18 32.08 -14.77
N PHE A 135 50.42 33.07 -13.90
CA PHE A 135 49.83 33.16 -12.55
C PHE A 135 48.39 33.72 -12.45
N LYS A 136 47.90 34.51 -13.42
CA LYS A 136 46.54 35.13 -13.34
C LYS A 136 45.40 34.24 -13.86
N LEU A 137 45.64 33.46 -14.92
CA LEU A 137 44.72 32.39 -15.37
C LEU A 137 44.68 31.25 -14.33
N LYS A 138 45.77 31.08 -13.56
CA LYS A 138 45.95 30.11 -12.48
C LYS A 138 44.85 30.11 -11.43
N ILE A 139 44.37 31.27 -10.99
CA ILE A 139 43.42 31.34 -9.86
C ILE A 139 42.01 30.96 -10.30
N LYS A 140 41.53 31.51 -11.42
CA LYS A 140 40.16 31.29 -11.90
C LYS A 140 39.88 29.84 -12.32
N ASP A 141 40.80 29.20 -13.04
CA ASP A 141 40.60 27.82 -13.50
C ASP A 141 40.73 26.81 -12.35
N ILE A 142 41.58 27.10 -11.37
CA ILE A 142 41.74 26.26 -10.17
C ILE A 142 40.53 26.41 -9.24
N GLU A 143 40.02 27.63 -9.04
CA GLU A 143 38.81 27.90 -8.27
C GLU A 143 37.56 27.28 -8.92
N ALA A 144 37.38 27.44 -10.23
CA ALA A 144 36.25 26.84 -10.95
C ALA A 144 36.24 25.30 -10.89
N ASN A 145 37.41 24.66 -10.98
CA ASN A 145 37.52 23.21 -10.83
C ASN A 145 37.29 22.75 -9.38
N LYS A 146 37.67 23.57 -8.39
CA LYS A 146 37.43 23.30 -6.97
C LYS A 146 35.95 23.40 -6.61
N ASP A 147 35.26 24.43 -7.10
CA ASP A 147 33.83 24.62 -6.85
C ASP A 147 33.00 23.52 -7.51
N LYS A 148 33.37 23.14 -8.74
CA LYS A 148 32.76 22.01 -9.44
C LYS A 148 32.98 20.69 -8.70
N LEU A 149 34.19 20.46 -8.19
CA LEU A 149 34.52 19.28 -7.38
C LEU A 149 33.71 19.25 -6.09
N LEU A 150 33.62 20.38 -5.39
CA LEU A 150 32.83 20.52 -4.17
C LEU A 150 31.35 20.25 -4.44
N LEU A 151 30.79 20.80 -5.52
CA LEU A 151 29.40 20.58 -5.91
C LEU A 151 29.12 19.10 -6.20
N ILE A 152 29.97 18.42 -6.97
CA ILE A 152 29.84 16.99 -7.27
C ILE A 152 29.86 16.16 -5.97
N LEU A 153 30.78 16.46 -5.05
CA LEU A 153 30.85 15.79 -3.75
C LEU A 153 29.59 16.03 -2.92
N CYS A 154 29.13 17.27 -2.80
CA CYS A 154 27.92 17.62 -2.06
C CYS A 154 26.67 16.96 -2.63
N LEU A 155 26.54 16.90 -3.96
CA LEU A 155 25.43 16.23 -4.63
C LEU A 155 25.51 14.71 -4.48
N GLY A 156 26.72 14.12 -4.57
CA GLY A 156 26.93 12.70 -4.31
C GLY A 156 26.57 12.31 -2.87
N LEU A 157 26.98 13.10 -1.88
CA LEU A 157 26.62 12.89 -0.47
C LEU A 157 25.11 13.07 -0.23
N SER A 158 24.51 14.09 -0.86
CA SER A 158 23.04 14.29 -0.82
C SER A 158 22.28 13.08 -1.35
N TYR A 159 22.80 12.44 -2.40
CA TYR A 159 22.21 11.23 -2.95
C TYR A 159 22.31 10.02 -1.98
N ILE A 160 23.38 9.90 -1.21
CA ILE A 160 23.47 8.87 -0.15
C ILE A 160 22.38 9.09 0.90
N THR A 161 22.08 10.34 1.27
CA THR A 161 20.97 10.65 2.17
C THR A 161 19.62 10.20 1.60
N ILE A 162 19.42 10.29 0.28
CA ILE A 162 18.23 9.74 -0.40
C ILE A 162 18.17 8.21 -0.24
N LEU A 163 19.29 7.51 -0.41
CA LEU A 163 19.35 6.05 -0.25
C LEU A 163 19.02 5.60 1.16
N ILE A 164 19.53 6.32 2.17
CA ILE A 164 19.23 6.07 3.60
C ILE A 164 17.75 6.36 3.87
N THR A 165 17.23 7.47 3.34
CA THR A 165 15.80 7.81 3.50
C THR A 165 14.90 6.74 2.89
N ASN A 166 15.26 6.23 1.72
CA ASN A 166 14.56 5.13 1.06
C ASN A 166 14.69 3.79 1.80
N PHE A 167 15.75 3.58 2.59
CA PHE A 167 15.91 2.38 3.41
C PHE A 167 15.03 2.42 4.67
N VAL A 168 15.11 3.52 5.43
CA VAL A 168 14.39 3.65 6.71
C VAL A 168 12.91 3.98 6.49
N GLY A 169 12.60 4.66 5.39
CA GLY A 169 11.25 5.01 4.96
C GLY A 169 10.93 4.43 3.59
N PHE A 170 10.38 5.23 2.69
CA PHE A 170 10.06 4.85 1.32
C PHE A 170 10.15 6.09 0.43
N SER A 171 10.13 5.88 -0.88
CA SER A 171 10.26 7.01 -1.81
C SER A 171 8.98 7.87 -1.84
N THR A 172 9.14 9.15 -1.55
CA THR A 172 8.11 10.19 -1.73
C THR A 172 8.33 10.92 -3.05
N THR A 173 7.34 11.69 -3.51
CA THR A 173 7.48 12.48 -4.75
C THR A 173 8.72 13.38 -4.74
N THR A 174 9.01 14.02 -3.62
CA THR A 174 10.19 14.87 -3.45
C THR A 174 11.49 14.07 -3.53
N ILE A 175 11.55 12.91 -2.88
CA ILE A 175 12.74 12.04 -2.90
C ILE A 175 12.97 11.51 -4.32
N ASN A 176 11.91 11.05 -5.00
CA ASN A 176 11.97 10.60 -6.38
C ASN A 176 12.47 11.71 -7.32
N LEU A 177 12.00 12.95 -7.16
CA LEU A 177 12.47 14.07 -7.97
C LEU A 177 13.98 14.24 -7.85
N TYR A 178 14.52 14.27 -6.62
CA TYR A 178 15.96 14.41 -6.41
C TYR A 178 16.75 13.17 -6.82
N PHE A 179 16.18 11.97 -6.69
CA PHE A 179 16.80 10.73 -7.14
C PHE A 179 17.11 10.76 -8.65
N TYR A 180 16.30 11.42 -9.47
CA TYR A 180 16.58 11.57 -10.91
C TYR A 180 17.30 12.88 -11.26
N LEU A 181 16.97 13.98 -10.57
CA LEU A 181 17.52 15.30 -10.88
C LEU A 181 19.01 15.43 -10.50
N ILE A 182 19.43 14.86 -9.37
CA ILE A 182 20.83 14.93 -8.95
C ILE A 182 21.78 14.28 -9.98
N PRO A 183 21.53 13.04 -10.45
CA PRO A 183 22.30 12.47 -11.56
C PRO A 183 22.32 13.36 -12.80
N ALA A 184 21.16 13.92 -13.19
CA ALA A 184 21.08 14.79 -14.37
C ALA A 184 21.97 16.04 -14.24
N ILE A 185 22.00 16.69 -13.07
CA ILE A 185 22.87 17.85 -12.79
C ILE A 185 24.35 17.44 -12.86
N ILE A 186 24.74 16.33 -12.24
CA ILE A 186 26.14 15.88 -12.25
C ILE A 186 26.60 15.53 -13.68
N PHE A 187 25.76 14.87 -14.46
CA PHE A 187 26.07 14.53 -15.84
C PHE A 187 26.14 15.76 -16.75
N SER A 188 25.27 16.77 -16.57
CA SER A 188 25.38 18.03 -17.33
C SER A 188 26.63 18.85 -16.96
N LEU A 189 27.13 18.72 -15.73
CA LEU A 189 28.42 19.29 -15.35
C LEU A 189 29.59 18.52 -16.01
N SER A 190 29.41 17.25 -16.35
CA SER A 190 30.47 16.41 -16.93
C SER A 190 30.70 16.64 -18.42
N THR A 191 29.68 17.12 -19.14
CA THR A 191 29.81 17.57 -20.53
C THR A 191 30.65 18.83 -20.57
N SER A 192 31.88 18.71 -21.07
CA SER A 192 32.76 19.84 -21.34
C SER A 192 32.03 20.85 -22.21
N ALA A 193 32.23 22.14 -21.92
CA ALA A 193 31.88 23.25 -22.80
C ALA A 193 32.73 23.21 -24.09
N ASP A 194 32.62 22.13 -24.87
CA ASP A 194 32.98 22.09 -26.28
C ASP A 194 31.91 22.76 -27.15
N GLU A 195 31.01 23.55 -26.54
CA GLU A 195 30.33 24.65 -27.20
C GLU A 195 31.41 25.67 -27.60
N LYS A 196 32.14 25.36 -28.69
CA LYS A 196 32.58 26.39 -29.63
C LYS A 196 31.41 27.34 -29.78
N ASN A 197 31.65 28.64 -29.67
CA ASN A 197 30.73 29.71 -30.05
C ASN A 197 30.19 29.42 -31.46
N SER A 198 29.20 28.55 -31.57
CA SER A 198 28.42 28.37 -32.77
C SER A 198 27.43 29.51 -32.68
N ASP A 199 27.61 30.52 -33.51
CA ASP A 199 26.53 31.46 -33.79
C ASP A 199 25.27 30.63 -34.02
N HIS A 200 24.35 30.67 -33.04
CA HIS A 200 23.08 29.99 -33.14
C HIS A 200 22.25 30.75 -34.17
N ASN A 201 22.54 30.54 -35.44
CA ASN A 201 21.63 30.91 -36.50
C ASN A 201 20.37 30.08 -36.28
N PHE A 202 19.29 30.75 -35.88
CA PHE A 202 17.96 30.15 -35.81
C PHE A 202 17.60 29.64 -37.21
N GLN A 203 17.90 28.37 -37.46
CA GLN A 203 17.51 27.71 -38.70
C GLN A 203 16.00 27.46 -38.64
N GLU A 204 15.30 27.78 -39.72
CA GLU A 204 13.89 27.42 -39.85
C GLU A 204 13.73 25.89 -39.72
N LEU A 205 12.73 25.47 -38.95
CA LEU A 205 12.43 24.06 -38.75
C LEU A 205 12.05 23.41 -40.09
N LYS A 206 12.67 22.27 -40.38
CA LYS A 206 12.31 21.45 -41.54
C LYS A 206 10.88 20.95 -41.41
N LYS A 207 10.19 20.69 -42.53
CA LYS A 207 8.83 20.12 -42.54
C LYS A 207 8.70 18.87 -41.66
N THR A 208 9.72 18.01 -41.65
CA THR A 208 9.75 16.81 -40.80
C THR A 208 9.79 17.13 -39.30
N GLN A 209 10.52 18.18 -38.90
CA GLN A 209 10.55 18.65 -37.51
C GLN A 209 9.20 19.24 -37.10
N TRP A 210 8.55 20.00 -38.00
CA TRP A 210 7.18 20.49 -37.75
C TRP A 210 6.16 19.36 -37.57
N ILE A 211 6.25 18.30 -38.38
CA ILE A 211 5.39 17.11 -38.22
C ILE A 211 5.62 16.45 -36.85
N LEU A 212 6.88 16.29 -36.44
CA LEU A 212 7.22 15.73 -35.13
C LEU A 212 6.69 16.59 -33.98
N VAL A 213 6.82 17.91 -34.08
CA VAL A 213 6.28 18.86 -33.08
C VAL A 213 4.75 18.74 -32.99
N ILE A 214 4.05 18.71 -34.12
CA ILE A 214 2.59 18.56 -34.13
C ILE A 214 2.18 17.23 -33.51
N LEU A 215 2.85 16.14 -33.87
CA LEU A 215 2.58 14.81 -33.31
C LEU A 215 2.85 14.76 -31.81
N SER A 216 3.98 15.32 -31.34
CA SER A 216 4.31 15.36 -29.91
C SER A 216 3.29 16.20 -29.14
N THR A 217 2.89 17.35 -29.66
CA THR A 217 1.88 18.21 -29.03
C THR A 217 0.52 17.53 -28.99
N ALA A 218 0.11 16.83 -30.05
CA ALA A 218 -1.14 16.08 -30.05
C ALA A 218 -1.13 14.94 -29.01
N ILE A 219 -0.01 14.22 -28.88
CA ILE A 219 0.19 13.20 -27.84
C ILE A 219 0.11 13.84 -26.46
N GLU A 220 0.76 14.99 -26.24
CA GLU A 220 0.75 15.69 -24.96
C GLU A 220 -0.67 16.13 -24.57
N ILE A 221 -1.42 16.73 -25.50
CA ILE A 221 -2.82 17.12 -25.27
C ILE A 221 -3.66 15.89 -24.92
N TYR A 222 -3.48 14.78 -25.63
CA TYR A 222 -4.18 13.52 -25.33
C TYR A 222 -3.83 13.00 -23.93
N LEU A 223 -2.55 13.02 -23.54
CA LEU A 223 -2.11 12.58 -22.21
C LEU A 223 -2.70 13.46 -21.11
N ILE A 224 -2.68 14.79 -21.28
CA ILE A 224 -3.29 15.74 -20.34
C ILE A 224 -4.78 15.48 -20.21
N PHE A 225 -5.48 15.28 -21.33
CA PHE A 225 -6.91 14.93 -21.32
C PHE A 225 -7.17 13.61 -20.59
N SER A 226 -6.39 12.57 -20.89
CA SER A 226 -6.51 11.25 -20.26
C SER A 226 -6.29 11.30 -18.74
N ILE A 227 -5.25 12.02 -18.29
CA ILE A 227 -4.97 12.25 -16.87
C ILE A 227 -6.09 13.06 -16.20
N SER A 228 -6.67 14.03 -16.91
CA SER A 228 -7.79 14.82 -16.38
C SER A 228 -9.04 13.97 -16.17
N VAL A 229 -9.35 13.06 -17.10
CA VAL A 229 -10.45 12.09 -16.96
C VAL A 229 -10.18 11.13 -15.81
N TYR A 230 -8.94 10.62 -15.70
CA TYR A 230 -8.51 9.78 -14.59
C TYR A 230 -8.72 10.47 -13.24
N PHE A 231 -8.22 11.71 -13.11
CA PHE A 231 -8.34 12.51 -11.89
C PHE A 231 -9.81 12.76 -11.53
N MET A 232 -10.66 13.07 -12.51
CA MET A 232 -12.07 13.31 -12.27
C MET A 232 -12.81 12.05 -11.80
N ALA A 233 -12.46 10.88 -12.33
CA ALA A 233 -13.00 9.60 -11.86
C ALA A 233 -12.61 9.33 -10.40
N ASP A 234 -11.33 9.50 -10.06
CA ASP A 234 -10.82 9.37 -8.69
C ASP A 234 -11.45 10.38 -7.73
N TYR A 235 -11.70 11.61 -8.18
CA TYR A 235 -12.40 12.62 -7.41
C TYR A 235 -13.81 12.17 -7.02
N TYR A 236 -14.60 11.65 -7.98
CA TYR A 236 -15.94 11.14 -7.68
C TYR A 236 -15.90 9.91 -6.78
N TYR A 237 -14.95 9.00 -7.00
CA TYR A 237 -14.71 7.84 -6.15
C TYR A 237 -14.39 8.22 -4.70
N ALA A 238 -13.46 9.16 -4.50
CA ALA A 238 -13.09 9.65 -3.17
C ALA A 238 -14.28 10.31 -2.45
N ARG A 239 -15.09 11.10 -3.17
CA ARG A 239 -16.32 11.66 -2.60
C ARG A 239 -17.34 10.59 -2.23
N ALA A 240 -17.50 9.56 -3.06
CA ALA A 240 -18.40 8.44 -2.79
C ALA A 240 -18.00 7.65 -1.52
N ILE A 241 -16.69 7.47 -1.28
CA ILE A 241 -16.18 6.90 -0.02
C ILE A 241 -16.61 7.75 1.17
N GLY A 242 -16.53 9.08 1.06
CA GLY A 242 -16.97 10.00 2.11
C GLY A 242 -18.44 9.82 2.50
N TYR A 243 -19.33 9.63 1.53
CA TYR A 243 -20.76 9.42 1.78
C TYR A 243 -21.12 8.01 2.25
N SER A 244 -20.38 6.99 1.83
CA SER A 244 -20.57 5.59 2.25
C SER A 244 -19.89 5.25 3.59
N ASN A 245 -19.23 6.22 4.23
CA ASN A 245 -18.66 6.06 5.56
C ASN A 245 -19.77 5.84 6.60
N PRO A 246 -19.59 4.94 7.59
CA PRO A 246 -20.58 4.69 8.65
C PRO A 246 -21.09 5.94 9.39
N LYS A 247 -20.32 7.03 9.45
CA LYS A 247 -20.74 8.29 10.07
C LYS A 247 -21.79 9.07 9.26
N VAL A 248 -21.73 8.98 7.93
CA VAL A 248 -22.63 9.71 7.02
C VAL A 248 -23.74 8.80 6.51
N ASN A 249 -23.40 7.57 6.15
CA ASN A 249 -24.33 6.49 5.79
C ASN A 249 -25.27 6.82 4.61
N ASP A 250 -24.88 7.73 3.72
CA ASP A 250 -25.66 8.13 2.53
C ASP A 250 -25.26 7.29 1.32
N PHE A 251 -25.74 6.04 1.31
CA PHE A 251 -25.43 5.08 0.26
C PHE A 251 -26.09 5.41 -1.09
N GLN A 252 -27.19 6.18 -1.11
CA GLN A 252 -27.83 6.60 -2.34
C GLN A 252 -26.95 7.61 -3.09
N LYS A 253 -26.45 8.63 -2.37
CA LYS A 253 -25.52 9.60 -2.96
C LYS A 253 -24.17 8.97 -3.30
N ALA A 254 -23.68 8.06 -2.46
CA ALA A 254 -22.47 7.30 -2.76
C ALA A 254 -22.61 6.50 -4.06
N ALA A 255 -23.71 5.77 -4.24
CA ALA A 255 -23.99 5.01 -5.46
C ALA A 255 -23.98 5.89 -6.72
N GLY A 256 -24.65 7.05 -6.69
CA GLY A 256 -24.64 7.97 -7.83
C GLY A 256 -23.25 8.58 -8.14
N LEU A 257 -22.39 8.74 -7.14
CA LEU A 257 -21.00 9.19 -7.33
C LEU A 257 -20.10 8.07 -7.84
N TYR A 258 -20.26 6.84 -7.35
CA TYR A 258 -19.55 5.68 -7.88
C TYR A 258 -19.91 5.41 -9.35
N GLU A 259 -21.19 5.53 -9.71
CA GLU A 259 -21.64 5.42 -11.10
C GLU A 259 -20.95 6.46 -12.00
N LYS A 260 -20.85 7.72 -11.55
CA LYS A 260 -20.11 8.76 -12.27
C LYS A 260 -18.63 8.40 -12.44
N ALA A 261 -17.98 7.89 -11.39
CA ALA A 261 -16.60 7.45 -11.47
C ALA A 261 -16.42 6.33 -12.52
N ILE A 262 -17.26 5.29 -12.47
CA ILE A 262 -17.23 4.13 -13.38
C ILE A 262 -17.49 4.54 -14.84
N ASN A 263 -18.39 5.50 -15.06
CA ASN A 263 -18.71 6.00 -16.40
C ASN A 263 -17.57 6.81 -17.03
N LEU A 264 -16.79 7.53 -16.21
CA LEU A 264 -15.58 8.21 -16.68
C LEU A 264 -14.43 7.24 -16.90
N ARG A 265 -14.20 6.34 -15.94
CA ARG A 265 -13.13 5.35 -16.00
C ARG A 265 -13.50 4.10 -15.23
N ARG A 266 -13.37 2.94 -15.87
CA ARG A 266 -13.66 1.66 -15.26
C ARG A 266 -12.45 1.17 -14.49
N GLU A 267 -12.60 1.02 -13.18
CA GLU A 267 -11.61 0.44 -12.29
C GLU A 267 -12.25 -0.57 -11.34
N SER A 268 -11.56 -1.68 -11.08
CA SER A 268 -12.11 -2.76 -10.26
C SER A 268 -12.42 -2.29 -8.84
N VAL A 269 -11.68 -1.29 -8.34
CA VAL A 269 -11.90 -0.73 -7.00
C VAL A 269 -13.17 0.12 -6.93
N TYR A 270 -13.54 0.80 -8.02
CA TYR A 270 -14.80 1.55 -8.09
C TYR A 270 -15.97 0.56 -8.16
N GLU A 271 -15.85 -0.47 -8.99
CA GLU A 271 -16.87 -1.51 -9.17
C GLU A 271 -17.12 -2.28 -7.85
N ASP A 272 -16.06 -2.63 -7.11
CA ASP A 272 -16.20 -3.29 -5.80
C ASP A 272 -16.97 -2.42 -4.80
N LYS A 273 -16.60 -1.15 -4.65
CA LYS A 273 -17.29 -0.24 -3.71
C LYS A 273 -18.71 0.07 -4.15
N PHE A 274 -18.93 0.23 -5.44
CA PHE A 274 -20.27 0.40 -6.00
C PHE A 274 -21.16 -0.80 -5.71
N SER A 275 -20.63 -2.01 -5.88
CA SER A 275 -21.36 -3.25 -5.60
C SER A 275 -21.87 -3.30 -4.16
N TYR A 276 -21.04 -2.88 -3.19
CA TYR A 276 -21.44 -2.84 -1.79
C TYR A 276 -22.52 -1.79 -1.52
N SER A 277 -22.42 -0.60 -2.11
CA SER A 277 -23.47 0.42 -2.00
C SER A 277 -24.80 -0.05 -2.58
N LEU A 278 -24.77 -0.75 -3.72
CA LEU A 278 -25.96 -1.34 -4.32
C LEU A 278 -26.56 -2.45 -3.44
N ALA A 279 -25.75 -3.33 -2.84
CA ALA A 279 -26.24 -4.36 -1.91
C ALA A 279 -26.87 -3.74 -0.64
N TYR A 280 -26.34 -2.61 -0.18
CA TYR A 280 -26.96 -1.89 0.93
C TYR A 280 -28.31 -1.28 0.53
N LEU A 281 -28.37 -0.67 -0.66
CA LEU A 281 -29.61 -0.11 -1.21
C LEU A 281 -30.67 -1.19 -1.49
N SER A 282 -30.29 -2.43 -1.85
CA SER A 282 -31.25 -3.53 -1.94
C SER A 282 -31.89 -3.86 -0.59
N GLY A 283 -31.11 -3.83 0.49
CA GLY A 283 -31.61 -3.99 1.85
C GLY A 283 -32.61 -2.90 2.23
N ILE A 284 -32.31 -1.64 1.93
CA ILE A 284 -33.23 -0.51 2.15
C ILE A 284 -34.51 -0.68 1.33
N ALA A 285 -34.40 -0.99 0.04
CA ALA A 285 -35.56 -1.16 -0.83
C ALA A 285 -36.46 -2.32 -0.37
N SER A 286 -35.87 -3.41 0.11
CA SER A 286 -36.61 -4.54 0.72
C SER A 286 -37.35 -4.11 1.98
N TYR A 287 -36.67 -3.37 2.88
CA TYR A 287 -37.30 -2.81 4.08
C TYR A 287 -38.48 -1.87 3.75
N GLN A 288 -38.36 -1.10 2.68
CA GLN A 288 -39.43 -0.24 2.15
C GLN A 288 -40.53 -1.01 1.37
N LYS A 289 -40.49 -2.35 1.38
CA LYS A 289 -41.42 -3.24 0.66
C LYS A 289 -41.44 -3.06 -0.85
N ASN A 290 -40.34 -2.57 -1.44
CA ASN A 290 -40.18 -2.42 -2.88
C ASN A 290 -39.32 -3.57 -3.45
N SER A 291 -39.92 -4.76 -3.55
CA SER A 291 -39.21 -5.99 -3.95
C SER A 291 -38.60 -5.92 -5.35
N ASN A 292 -39.25 -5.23 -6.30
CA ASN A 292 -38.72 -5.08 -7.65
C ASN A 292 -37.43 -4.24 -7.65
N LEU A 293 -37.44 -3.11 -6.94
CA LEU A 293 -36.25 -2.26 -6.82
C LEU A 293 -35.13 -2.97 -6.04
N ALA A 294 -35.48 -3.70 -4.98
CA ALA A 294 -34.52 -4.50 -4.21
C ALA A 294 -33.81 -5.52 -5.12
N LYS A 295 -34.56 -6.27 -5.93
CA LYS A 295 -34.00 -7.25 -6.86
C LYS A 295 -33.08 -6.62 -7.90
N LYS A 296 -33.47 -5.47 -8.48
CA LYS A 296 -32.62 -4.72 -9.43
C LYS A 296 -31.28 -4.30 -8.82
N PHE A 297 -31.30 -3.84 -7.57
CA PHE A 297 -30.07 -3.48 -6.85
C PHE A 297 -29.22 -4.71 -6.53
N MET A 298 -29.81 -5.85 -6.18
CA MET A 298 -29.07 -7.11 -5.97
C MET A 298 -28.38 -7.57 -7.25
N GLU A 299 -29.09 -7.60 -8.38
CA GLU A 299 -28.55 -8.02 -9.68
C GLU A 299 -27.40 -7.10 -10.13
N ALA A 300 -27.58 -5.79 -10.00
CA ALA A 300 -26.54 -4.82 -10.32
C ALA A 300 -25.33 -4.97 -9.38
N SER A 301 -25.55 -5.15 -8.08
CA SER A 301 -24.49 -5.39 -7.11
C SER A 301 -23.69 -6.66 -7.44
N GLU A 302 -24.36 -7.78 -7.73
CA GLU A 302 -23.72 -9.04 -8.11
C GLU A 302 -22.88 -8.86 -9.38
N PHE A 303 -23.43 -8.19 -10.40
CA PHE A 303 -22.73 -7.90 -11.65
C PHE A 303 -21.40 -7.15 -11.42
N TYR A 304 -21.43 -6.05 -10.68
CA TYR A 304 -20.22 -5.24 -10.43
C TYR A 304 -19.21 -5.95 -9.51
N ASN A 305 -19.66 -6.73 -8.53
CA ASN A 305 -18.77 -7.54 -7.69
C ASN A 305 -18.08 -8.65 -8.49
N LEU A 306 -18.81 -9.36 -9.36
CA LEU A 306 -18.21 -10.39 -10.23
C LEU A 306 -17.22 -9.78 -11.22
N LYS A 307 -17.49 -8.57 -11.71
CA LYS A 307 -16.58 -7.84 -12.60
C LYS A 307 -15.30 -7.40 -11.91
N SER A 308 -15.38 -6.91 -10.67
CA SER A 308 -14.19 -6.58 -9.88
C SER A 308 -13.33 -7.82 -9.57
N LEU A 309 -13.98 -8.95 -9.25
CA LEU A 309 -13.32 -10.24 -9.01
C LEU A 309 -12.72 -10.85 -10.27
N LYS A 310 -13.36 -10.71 -11.43
CA LYS A 310 -12.80 -11.14 -12.71
C LYS A 310 -11.52 -10.37 -13.05
N SER A 311 -11.50 -9.07 -12.75
CA SER A 311 -10.36 -8.19 -13.04
C SER A 311 -9.21 -8.42 -12.05
N SER A 312 -9.52 -8.61 -10.76
CA SER A 312 -8.53 -8.71 -9.68
C SER A 312 -8.85 -9.87 -8.73
N PRO A 313 -8.78 -11.14 -9.19
CA PRO A 313 -9.22 -12.31 -8.43
C PRO A 313 -8.38 -12.60 -7.17
N LYS A 314 -7.15 -12.08 -7.13
CA LYS A 314 -6.24 -12.21 -5.98
C LYS A 314 -6.46 -11.13 -4.91
N ASN A 315 -7.40 -10.20 -5.10
CA ASN A 315 -7.70 -9.18 -4.10
C ASN A 315 -8.63 -9.74 -3.02
N GLY A 316 -8.06 -10.13 -1.88
CA GLY A 316 -8.83 -10.68 -0.74
C GLY A 316 -9.91 -9.73 -0.21
N LEU A 317 -9.76 -8.41 -0.40
CA LEU A 317 -10.75 -7.43 0.01
C LEU A 317 -12.04 -7.56 -0.80
N TYR A 318 -11.96 -7.89 -2.10
CA TYR A 318 -13.14 -8.05 -2.96
C TYR A 318 -13.93 -9.31 -2.61
N TRP A 319 -13.25 -10.38 -2.19
CA TRP A 319 -13.91 -11.56 -1.65
C TRP A 319 -14.60 -11.27 -0.31
N LYS A 320 -14.00 -10.44 0.55
CA LYS A 320 -14.66 -9.93 1.77
C LYS A 320 -15.86 -9.04 1.45
N THR A 321 -15.78 -8.19 0.42
CA THR A 321 -16.93 -7.41 -0.08
C THR A 321 -18.02 -8.35 -0.60
N ARG A 322 -17.67 -9.38 -1.37
CA ARG A 322 -18.62 -10.39 -1.86
C ARG A 322 -19.38 -11.03 -0.70
N ALA A 323 -18.68 -11.49 0.33
CA ALA A 323 -19.32 -12.06 1.51
C ALA A 323 -20.33 -11.08 2.14
N LYS A 324 -19.96 -9.81 2.31
CA LYS A 324 -20.87 -8.78 2.82
C LYS A 324 -22.10 -8.58 1.93
N ASN A 325 -21.93 -8.52 0.61
CA ASN A 325 -23.05 -8.39 -0.33
C ASN A 325 -24.00 -9.58 -0.21
N LYS A 326 -23.45 -10.80 -0.14
CA LYS A 326 -24.20 -12.05 0.02
C LYS A 326 -24.97 -12.12 1.34
N TYR A 327 -24.39 -11.61 2.43
CA TYR A 327 -25.14 -11.44 3.68
C TYR A 327 -26.32 -10.48 3.53
N LEU A 328 -26.13 -9.34 2.86
CA LEU A 328 -27.23 -8.39 2.62
C LEU A 328 -28.31 -8.98 1.71
N PHE A 329 -27.94 -9.78 0.72
CA PHE A 329 -28.88 -10.48 -0.15
C PHE A 329 -29.71 -11.49 0.63
N TYR A 330 -29.09 -12.28 1.50
CA TYR A 330 -29.81 -13.15 2.43
C TYR A 330 -30.83 -12.40 3.29
N LEU A 331 -30.51 -11.19 3.77
CA LEU A 331 -31.48 -10.38 4.52
C LEU A 331 -32.67 -9.89 3.67
N VAL A 332 -32.52 -9.85 2.34
CA VAL A 332 -33.58 -9.43 1.42
C VAL A 332 -34.54 -10.58 1.10
N ASP A 333 -34.01 -11.77 0.79
CA ASP A 333 -34.81 -12.90 0.27
C ASP A 333 -34.85 -14.14 1.18
N LEU A 334 -34.07 -14.16 2.26
CA LEU A 334 -33.87 -15.28 3.18
C LEU A 334 -33.40 -16.57 2.51
N ASN A 335 -32.75 -16.46 1.34
CA ASN A 335 -32.24 -17.59 0.58
C ASN A 335 -30.91 -18.10 1.15
N GLN A 336 -30.90 -19.34 1.66
CA GLN A 336 -29.72 -19.96 2.25
C GLN A 336 -28.54 -20.09 1.28
N ASN A 337 -28.80 -20.19 -0.03
CA ASN A 337 -27.76 -20.22 -1.06
C ASN A 337 -26.90 -18.94 -1.06
N GLU A 338 -27.46 -17.79 -0.66
CA GLU A 338 -26.68 -16.56 -0.51
C GLU A 338 -25.67 -16.68 0.65
N LEU A 339 -26.06 -17.31 1.77
CA LEU A 339 -25.12 -17.58 2.87
C LEU A 339 -24.02 -18.55 2.45
N GLU A 340 -24.34 -19.61 1.71
CA GLU A 340 -23.36 -20.56 1.17
C GLU A 340 -22.33 -19.85 0.28
N MET A 341 -22.80 -19.03 -0.67
CA MET A 341 -21.91 -18.22 -1.51
C MET A 341 -21.06 -17.23 -0.71
N GLY A 342 -21.59 -16.69 0.40
CA GLY A 342 -20.84 -15.83 1.31
C GLY A 342 -19.74 -16.58 2.07
N ILE A 343 -20.03 -17.80 2.54
CA ILE A 343 -19.05 -18.71 3.17
C ILE A 343 -17.96 -19.06 2.15
N GLU A 344 -18.32 -19.43 0.92
CA GLU A 344 -17.33 -19.71 -0.14
C GLU A 344 -16.42 -18.51 -0.41
N ALA A 345 -16.99 -17.30 -0.45
CA ALA A 345 -16.21 -16.08 -0.63
C ALA A 345 -15.24 -15.85 0.55
N LEU A 346 -15.67 -16.07 1.79
CA LEU A 346 -14.80 -15.99 2.97
C LEU A 346 -13.71 -17.07 2.95
N MET A 347 -14.01 -18.28 2.50
CA MET A 347 -13.01 -19.35 2.35
C MET A 347 -11.96 -18.98 1.30
N LYS A 348 -12.37 -18.38 0.17
CA LYS A 348 -11.42 -17.83 -0.81
C LYS A 348 -10.60 -16.67 -0.24
N ALA A 349 -11.22 -15.78 0.53
CA ALA A 349 -10.51 -14.73 1.24
C ALA A 349 -9.49 -15.30 2.25
N LYS A 350 -9.83 -16.38 2.97
CA LYS A 350 -8.96 -17.06 3.92
C LYS A 350 -7.71 -17.63 3.24
N VAL A 351 -7.87 -18.23 2.05
CA VAL A 351 -6.72 -18.70 1.25
C VAL A 351 -5.79 -17.56 0.86
N LEU A 352 -6.34 -16.39 0.52
CA LEU A 352 -5.54 -15.22 0.15
C LEU A 352 -4.95 -14.48 1.36
N SER A 353 -5.62 -14.48 2.50
CA SER A 353 -5.27 -13.73 3.69
C SER A 353 -5.32 -14.63 4.94
N PRO A 354 -4.45 -15.64 5.05
CA PRO A 354 -4.58 -16.73 6.03
C PRO A 354 -4.46 -16.26 7.49
N THR A 355 -3.81 -15.12 7.73
CA THR A 355 -3.61 -14.55 9.07
C THR A 355 -4.55 -13.39 9.37
N ASP A 356 -5.60 -13.15 8.56
CA ASP A 356 -6.59 -12.11 8.84
C ASP A 356 -7.67 -12.59 9.81
N PRO A 357 -7.67 -12.13 11.09
CA PRO A 357 -8.62 -12.62 12.10
C PRO A 357 -10.06 -12.22 11.81
N LYS A 358 -10.30 -11.21 10.95
CA LYS A 358 -11.65 -10.78 10.58
C LYS A 358 -12.37 -11.82 9.71
N ILE A 359 -11.62 -12.65 8.99
CA ILE A 359 -12.18 -13.68 8.11
C ILE A 359 -12.79 -14.83 8.93
N PRO A 360 -12.07 -15.51 9.84
CA PRO A 360 -12.65 -16.53 10.69
C PRO A 360 -13.72 -15.97 11.65
N TYR A 361 -13.57 -14.72 12.11
CA TYR A 361 -14.67 -14.03 12.82
C TYR A 361 -15.94 -13.95 11.97
N SER A 362 -15.82 -13.55 10.70
CA SER A 362 -16.97 -13.48 9.79
C SER A 362 -17.52 -14.87 9.48
N LEU A 363 -16.67 -15.89 9.29
CA LEU A 363 -17.11 -17.28 9.11
C LEU A 363 -17.93 -17.76 10.30
N ALA A 364 -17.51 -17.45 11.53
CA ALA A 364 -18.26 -17.80 12.73
C ALA A 364 -19.69 -17.22 12.73
N VAL A 365 -19.82 -15.95 12.33
CA VAL A 365 -21.14 -15.30 12.17
C VAL A 365 -21.98 -16.00 11.11
N PHE A 366 -21.41 -16.24 9.92
CA PHE A 366 -22.14 -16.91 8.84
C PHE A 366 -22.59 -18.32 9.23
N TYR A 367 -21.71 -19.11 9.86
CA TYR A 367 -22.05 -20.45 10.33
C TYR A 367 -23.12 -20.44 11.43
N SER A 368 -23.08 -19.47 12.35
CA SER A 368 -24.16 -19.31 13.35
C SER A 368 -25.51 -19.02 12.69
N ILE A 369 -25.55 -18.16 11.67
CA ILE A 369 -26.78 -17.83 10.95
C ILE A 369 -27.26 -19.04 10.14
N MET A 370 -26.35 -19.75 9.48
CA MET A 370 -26.65 -20.97 8.75
C MET A 370 -27.24 -22.04 9.69
N ALA A 371 -26.68 -22.20 10.90
CA ALA A 371 -27.21 -23.12 11.90
C ALA A 371 -28.65 -22.76 12.32
N ASP A 372 -28.98 -21.48 12.42
CA ASP A 372 -30.35 -21.04 12.73
C ASP A 372 -31.33 -21.29 11.59
N ALA A 373 -30.84 -21.19 10.34
CA ALA A 373 -31.64 -21.44 9.14
C ALA A 373 -31.88 -22.94 8.89
N GLN A 374 -31.05 -23.83 9.44
CA GLN A 374 -31.19 -25.28 9.26
C GLN A 374 -32.32 -25.89 10.10
N LYS A 375 -33.14 -26.72 9.44
CA LYS A 375 -34.20 -27.52 10.09
C LYS A 375 -33.69 -28.88 10.56
N ASN A 376 -32.70 -29.45 9.87
CA ASN A 376 -32.10 -30.74 10.21
C ASN A 376 -31.15 -30.57 11.41
N VAL A 377 -31.34 -31.41 12.44
CA VAL A 377 -30.53 -31.39 13.68
C VAL A 377 -29.06 -31.68 13.38
N THR A 378 -28.77 -32.57 12.43
CA THR A 378 -27.39 -32.95 12.06
C THR A 378 -26.66 -31.78 11.43
N ASP A 379 -27.28 -31.15 10.41
CA ASP A 379 -26.69 -30.01 9.70
C ASP A 379 -26.56 -28.80 10.62
N LYS A 380 -27.56 -28.57 11.49
CA LYS A 380 -27.49 -27.55 12.52
C LYS A 380 -26.30 -27.76 13.46
N SER A 381 -26.12 -28.98 13.97
CA SER A 381 -25.00 -29.30 14.87
C SER A 381 -23.65 -29.12 14.20
N LEU A 382 -23.54 -29.48 12.91
CA LEU A 382 -22.35 -29.24 12.09
C LEU A 382 -22.01 -27.75 11.99
N TYR A 383 -23.00 -26.90 11.68
CA TYR A 383 -22.76 -25.46 11.57
C TYR A 383 -22.49 -24.79 12.91
N VAL A 384 -23.10 -25.27 14.00
CA VAL A 384 -22.74 -24.83 15.36
C VAL A 384 -21.28 -25.15 15.66
N ALA A 385 -20.82 -26.38 15.38
CA ALA A 385 -19.42 -26.76 15.56
C ALA A 385 -18.46 -25.89 14.74
N LYS A 386 -18.76 -25.68 13.45
CA LYS A 386 -17.98 -24.79 12.57
C LYS A 386 -17.95 -23.34 13.05
N SER A 387 -19.04 -22.85 13.65
CA SER A 387 -19.06 -21.50 14.22
C SER A 387 -18.11 -21.35 15.41
N PHE A 388 -18.03 -22.36 16.29
CA PHE A 388 -17.09 -22.39 17.39
C PHE A 388 -15.63 -22.54 16.92
N GLU A 389 -15.37 -23.43 15.97
CA GLU A 389 -14.04 -23.60 15.36
C GLU A 389 -13.54 -22.27 14.77
N SER A 390 -14.41 -21.58 14.01
CA SER A 390 -14.05 -20.33 13.35
C SER A 390 -13.83 -19.18 14.35
N VAL A 391 -14.65 -19.06 15.40
CA VAL A 391 -14.42 -18.00 16.40
C VAL A 391 -13.17 -18.26 17.25
N ASP A 392 -12.85 -19.53 17.51
CA ASP A 392 -11.63 -19.93 18.21
C ASP A 392 -10.39 -19.62 17.37
N GLU A 393 -10.43 -19.90 16.06
CA GLU A 393 -9.38 -19.50 15.13
C GLU A 393 -9.17 -17.98 15.12
N ALA A 394 -10.25 -17.19 15.13
CA ALA A 394 -10.14 -15.73 15.20
C ALA A 394 -9.43 -15.23 16.47
N VAL A 395 -9.73 -15.85 17.61
CA VAL A 395 -9.08 -15.56 18.91
C VAL A 395 -7.63 -16.05 18.92
N ILE A 396 -7.30 -17.18 18.28
CA ILE A 396 -5.92 -17.66 18.15
C ILE A 396 -5.10 -16.69 17.30
N LEU A 397 -5.64 -16.22 16.17
CA LEU A 397 -4.96 -15.27 15.29
C LEU A 397 -4.79 -13.89 15.93
N LYS A 398 -5.68 -13.51 16.85
CA LYS A 398 -5.62 -12.25 17.61
C LYS A 398 -6.22 -12.44 19.00
N SER A 399 -5.36 -12.70 19.99
CA SER A 399 -5.76 -13.03 21.36
C SER A 399 -6.53 -11.93 22.08
N ASN A 400 -6.35 -10.67 21.68
CA ASN A 400 -7.07 -9.51 22.21
C ASN A 400 -8.19 -9.00 21.27
N PHE A 401 -8.74 -9.85 20.40
CA PHE A 401 -9.84 -9.48 19.52
C PHE A 401 -11.18 -9.47 20.25
N GLN A 402 -11.53 -8.33 20.83
CA GLN A 402 -12.72 -8.19 21.70
C GLN A 402 -14.01 -8.66 21.02
N ASP A 403 -14.26 -8.28 19.77
CA ASP A 403 -15.46 -8.70 19.02
C ASP A 403 -15.57 -10.22 18.90
N ALA A 404 -14.44 -10.92 18.65
CA ALA A 404 -14.43 -12.38 18.56
C ALA A 404 -14.63 -13.04 19.93
N ILE A 405 -14.04 -12.49 20.98
CA ILE A 405 -14.24 -12.95 22.37
C ILE A 405 -15.71 -12.82 22.76
N ASP A 406 -16.35 -11.69 22.44
CA ASP A 406 -17.74 -11.45 22.77
C ASP A 406 -18.69 -12.30 21.91
N LEU A 407 -18.39 -12.48 20.62
CA LEU A 407 -19.10 -13.44 19.77
C LEU A 407 -19.02 -14.86 20.35
N LYS A 408 -17.84 -15.31 20.80
CA LYS A 408 -17.68 -16.61 21.44
C LYS A 408 -18.58 -16.76 22.67
N LYS A 409 -18.63 -15.74 23.54
CA LYS A 409 -19.56 -15.74 24.69
C LYS A 409 -21.02 -15.81 24.25
N GLN A 410 -21.40 -15.04 23.22
CA GLN A 410 -22.76 -15.08 22.68
C GLN A 410 -23.12 -16.46 22.14
N LEU A 411 -22.22 -17.12 21.41
CA LEU A 411 -22.42 -18.49 20.91
C LEU A 411 -22.53 -19.50 22.06
N LEU A 412 -21.71 -19.38 23.11
CA LEU A 412 -21.82 -20.22 24.32
C LEU A 412 -23.18 -20.03 25.00
N ASN A 413 -23.62 -18.79 25.19
CA ASN A 413 -24.92 -18.51 25.78
C ASN A 413 -26.05 -19.04 24.90
N LYS A 414 -25.94 -18.90 23.58
CA LYS A 414 -26.96 -19.35 22.63
C LYS A 414 -27.09 -20.87 22.56
N TYR A 415 -25.98 -21.60 22.52
CA TYR A 415 -25.98 -23.04 22.24
C TYR A 415 -25.67 -23.94 23.44
N LYS A 416 -24.99 -23.45 24.50
CA LYS A 416 -24.70 -24.25 25.71
C LYS A 416 -25.68 -24.02 26.87
N SER A 417 -26.41 -22.90 26.91
CA SER A 417 -27.46 -22.71 27.93
C SER A 417 -28.75 -23.50 27.63
N GLY A 418 -28.93 -23.93 26.38
CA GLY A 418 -29.92 -24.93 25.99
C GLY A 418 -29.39 -26.34 26.23
N LYS A 419 -29.65 -26.93 27.39
CA LYS A 419 -29.61 -28.39 27.56
C LYS A 419 -30.48 -29.01 26.45
N ASN A 420 -29.86 -29.58 25.41
CA ASN A 420 -30.35 -30.68 24.55
C ASN A 420 -29.52 -30.78 23.25
N LEU A 421 -28.20 -30.93 23.39
CA LEU A 421 -27.35 -31.47 22.32
C LEU A 421 -26.41 -32.49 22.98
N TYR A 422 -26.97 -33.67 23.24
CA TYR A 422 -26.23 -34.91 23.47
C TYR A 422 -26.41 -35.80 22.24
#